data_AF-A0A150UBV4-F1
#
_entry.id   AF-A0A150UBV4-F1
#
_cell.length_a   1.000
_cell.length_b   1.000
_cell.length_c   1.000
_cell.angle_alpha   90.00
_cell.angle_beta   90.00
_cell.angle_gamma   90.00
#
_symmetry.space_group_name_H-M   'P 1'
#
loop_
_entity.id
_entity.type
_entity.pdbx_description
1 polymer ?
#
loop_
_entity_poly.entity_id
_entity_poly.type
_entity_poly.pdbx_seq_one_letter_code
_entity_poly.pdbx_strand_id
1 'polypeptide(L)' 'METEIIEPAIKACLAEIHTKLKAAEQIARAAQACAEAGGVAEAVRVSMDIEQLIYEAGRLHDAATLLARMQD' A
#
# COMPACT_ATOMS: atom_id res chain seq x y z
N MET A 1 3.56 -10.72 27.69
CA MET A 1 3.54 -9.26 27.41
C MET A 1 3.98 -8.97 25.97
N GLU A 2 5.05 -9.61 25.45
CA GLU A 2 5.51 -9.38 24.06
C GLU A 2 4.49 -9.86 22.99
N THR A 3 3.94 -11.07 23.10
CA THR A 3 3.02 -11.61 22.09
C THR A 3 1.67 -10.88 22.03
N GLU A 4 1.14 -10.43 23.18
CA GLU A 4 -0.15 -9.73 23.31
C GLU A 4 -0.16 -8.36 22.61
N ILE A 5 1.01 -7.75 22.39
CA ILE A 5 1.14 -6.45 21.70
C ILE A 5 1.56 -6.66 20.25
N ILE A 6 2.40 -7.66 19.96
CA ILE A 6 2.94 -7.88 18.62
C ILE A 6 1.85 -8.36 17.63
N GLU A 7 0.98 -9.31 18.03
CA GLU A 7 -0.04 -9.81 17.12
C GLU A 7 -1.04 -8.73 16.67
N PRO A 8 -1.60 -7.88 17.56
CA PRO A 8 -2.41 -6.73 17.15
C PRO A 8 -1.66 -5.75 16.25
N ALA A 9 -0.38 -5.48 16.50
CA ALA A 9 0.43 -4.59 15.68
C ALA A 9 0.65 -5.12 14.25
N ILE A 10 0.89 -6.43 14.10
CA ILE A 10 0.99 -7.09 12.79
C ILE A 10 -0.36 -6.97 12.05
N LYS A 11 -1.48 -7.26 12.72
CA LYS A 11 -2.82 -7.12 12.12
C LYS A 11 -3.09 -5.68 11.66
N ALA A 12 -2.72 -4.69 12.45
CA ALA A 12 -2.83 -3.28 12.07
C ALA A 12 -1.98 -2.95 10.82
N CYS A 13 -0.73 -3.42 10.76
CA CYS A 13 0.10 -3.24 9.57
C CYS A 13 -0.54 -3.86 8.33
N LEU A 14 -1.05 -5.08 8.42
CA LEU A 14 -1.71 -5.78 7.32
C LEU A 14 -2.99 -5.06 6.85
N ALA A 15 -3.79 -4.54 7.78
CA ALA A 15 -4.97 -3.76 7.45
C ALA A 15 -4.62 -2.46 6.71
N GLU A 16 -3.59 -1.74 7.17
CA GLU A 16 -3.13 -0.51 6.52
C GLU A 16 -2.50 -0.78 5.15
N ILE A 17 -1.76 -1.87 4.97
CA ILE A 17 -1.28 -2.32 3.64
C ILE A 17 -2.46 -2.50 2.70
N HIS A 18 -3.51 -3.20 3.13
CA HIS A 18 -4.70 -3.41 2.31
C HIS A 18 -5.36 -2.08 1.90
N THR A 19 -5.55 -1.17 2.86
CA THR A 19 -6.14 0.16 2.62
C THR A 19 -5.32 0.95 1.59
N LYS A 20 -3.99 1.00 1.74
CA LYS A 20 -3.11 1.76 0.83
C LYS A 20 -3.08 1.15 -0.57
N LEU A 21 -2.97 -0.18 -0.66
CA LEU A 21 -3.01 -0.85 -1.95
C LEU A 21 -4.37 -0.69 -2.64
N LYS A 22 -5.48 -0.66 -1.89
CA LYS A 22 -6.80 -0.40 -2.46
C LYS A 22 -6.91 1.02 -3.03
N ALA A 23 -6.36 2.02 -2.34
CA ALA A 23 -6.30 3.38 -2.84
C ALA A 23 -5.40 3.50 -4.08
N ALA A 24 -4.22 2.87 -4.07
CA ALA A 24 -3.31 2.81 -5.21
C ALA A 24 -3.98 2.17 -6.44
N GLU A 25 -4.76 1.11 -6.21
CA GLU A 25 -5.52 0.41 -7.24
C GLU A 25 -6.65 1.27 -7.83
N GLN A 26 -7.29 2.14 -7.04
CA GLN A 26 -8.23 3.15 -7.56
C GLN A 26 -7.56 4.16 -8.48
N ILE A 27 -6.39 4.68 -8.10
CA ILE A 27 -5.63 5.63 -8.92
C ILE A 27 -5.14 4.96 -10.21
N ALA A 28 -4.63 3.73 -10.12
CA ALA A 28 -4.19 2.96 -11.28
C ALA A 28 -5.31 2.75 -12.30
N ARG A 29 -6.53 2.42 -11.84
CA ARG A 29 -7.70 2.32 -12.74
C ARG A 29 -8.04 3.66 -13.39
N ALA A 30 -7.97 4.77 -12.66
CA ALA A 30 -8.24 6.09 -13.23
C ALA A 30 -7.20 6.44 -14.31
N ALA A 31 -5.91 6.22 -14.02
CA ALA A 31 -4.83 6.39 -14.99
C ALA A 31 -5.02 5.52 -16.23
N GLN A 32 -5.39 4.24 -16.05
CA GLN A 32 -5.69 3.34 -17.16
C GLN A 32 -6.83 3.86 -18.04
N ALA A 33 -7.94 4.30 -17.43
CA ALA A 33 -9.07 4.87 -18.17
C ALA A 33 -8.67 6.13 -18.97
N CYS A 34 -7.83 7.00 -18.39
CA CYS A 34 -7.28 8.16 -19.10
C CYS A 34 -6.46 7.74 -20.33
N ALA A 35 -5.61 6.71 -20.20
CA ALA A 35 -4.81 6.20 -21.30
C ALA A 35 -5.68 5.58 -22.41
N GLU A 36 -6.70 4.80 -22.04
CA GLU A 36 -7.66 4.18 -22.97
C GLU A 36 -8.48 5.23 -23.74
N ALA A 37 -8.74 6.39 -23.12
CA ALA A 37 -9.37 7.55 -23.77
C ALA A 37 -8.40 8.37 -24.65
N GLY A 38 -7.13 7.95 -24.79
CA GLY A 38 -6.10 8.63 -25.58
C GLY A 38 -5.30 9.70 -24.82
N GLY A 39 -5.60 9.93 -23.55
CA GLY A 39 -4.96 10.93 -22.69
C GLY A 39 -3.71 10.40 -21.97
N VAL A 40 -2.68 9.98 -22.70
CA VAL A 40 -1.48 9.33 -22.11
C VAL A 40 -0.73 10.25 -21.12
N ALA A 41 -0.56 11.53 -21.44
CA ALA A 41 0.13 12.47 -20.54
C ALA A 41 -0.63 12.66 -19.22
N GLU A 42 -1.95 12.71 -19.30
CA GLU A 42 -2.83 12.79 -18.13
C GLU A 42 -2.80 11.49 -17.32
N ALA A 43 -2.79 10.34 -17.99
CA ALA A 43 -2.65 9.04 -17.33
C ALA A 43 -1.36 8.94 -16.51
N VAL A 44 -0.24 9.41 -17.05
CA VAL A 44 1.05 9.48 -16.31
C VAL A 44 0.93 10.42 -15.13
N ARG A 45 0.34 11.60 -15.30
CA ARG A 45 0.15 12.56 -14.20
C ARG A 45 -0.70 11.97 -13.06
N VAL A 46 -1.80 11.31 -13.40
CA VAL A 46 -2.68 10.65 -12.42
C VAL A 46 -1.96 9.49 -11.72
N SER A 47 -1.16 8.69 -12.45
CA SER A 47 -0.48 7.54 -11.85
C SER A 47 0.61 7.92 -10.86
N MET A 48 1.15 9.16 -10.90
CA MET A 48 2.15 9.63 -9.94
C MET A 48 1.64 9.63 -8.50
N ASP A 49 0.33 9.77 -8.26
CA ASP A 49 -0.26 9.73 -6.92
C ASP A 49 -0.15 8.34 -6.24
N ILE A 50 0.26 7.30 -6.99
CA ILE A 50 0.46 5.94 -6.49
C ILE A 50 1.76 5.80 -5.68
N GLU A 51 2.79 6.59 -5.97
CA GLU A 51 4.16 6.38 -5.47
C GLU A 51 4.21 6.33 -3.95
N GLN A 52 3.61 7.32 -3.29
CA GLN A 52 3.59 7.41 -1.83
C GLN A 52 2.85 6.22 -1.20
N LEU A 53 1.76 5.76 -1.81
CA LEU A 53 0.97 4.64 -1.30
C LEU A 53 1.74 3.31 -1.38
N ILE A 54 2.48 3.08 -2.47
CA ILE A 54 3.34 1.90 -2.61
C ILE A 54 4.49 1.96 -1.62
N TYR A 55 5.15 3.11 -1.48
CA TYR A 55 6.26 3.29 -0.54
C TYR A 55 5.82 2.96 0.89
N GLU A 56 4.69 3.52 1.34
CA GLU A 56 4.14 3.29 2.67
C GLU A 56 3.68 1.84 2.88
N ALA A 57 3.05 1.22 1.88
CA ALA A 57 2.68 -0.19 1.96
C ALA A 57 3.91 -1.11 2.10
N GLY A 58 5.00 -0.81 1.38
CA GLY A 58 6.27 -1.52 1.53
C GLY A 58 6.86 -1.36 2.94
N ARG A 59 6.83 -0.14 3.50
CA ARG A 59 7.32 0.13 4.86
C ARG A 59 6.53 -0.60 5.94
N LEU A 60 5.21 -0.70 5.76
CA LEU A 60 4.34 -1.46 6.66
C LEU A 60 4.59 -2.97 6.53
N HIS A 61 4.92 -3.46 5.33
CA HIS A 61 5.30 -4.84 5.13
C HIS A 61 6.63 -5.17 5.83
N ASP A 62 7.63 -4.30 5.71
CA ASP A 62 8.89 -4.43 6.44
C ASP A 62 8.65 -4.48 7.96
N ALA A 63 7.77 -3.61 8.48
CA ALA A 63 7.42 -3.59 9.89
C ALA A 63 6.71 -4.88 10.34
N ALA A 64 5.73 -5.37 9.58
CA ALA A 64 5.01 -6.61 9.89
C ALA A 64 5.95 -7.83 9.91
N THR A 65 6.87 -7.91 8.95
CA THR A 65 7.83 -9.02 8.88
C THR A 65 8.87 -8.96 9.99
N LEU A 66 9.33 -7.76 10.37
CA LEU A 66 10.20 -7.59 11.54
C LEU A 66 9.49 -8.04 12.82
N LEU A 67 8.27 -7.55 13.05
CA LEU A 67 7.46 -7.89 14.21
C LEU A 67 7.22 -9.40 14.31
N ALA A 68 6.91 -10.07 13.19
CA ALA A 68 6.74 -11.52 13.16
C ALA A 68 8.01 -12.26 13.61
N ARG A 69 9.19 -11.82 13.18
CA ARG A 69 10.48 -12.41 13.58
C ARG A 69 10.85 -12.15 15.04
N MET A 70 10.23 -11.16 15.67
CA MET A 70 10.39 -10.90 17.11
C MET A 70 9.47 -11.78 17.97
N GLN A 71 8.55 -12.54 17.36
CA GLN A 71 7.73 -13.54 18.06
C GLN A 71 8.40 -14.92 18.13
N ASP A 72 9.40 -15.16 17.29
CA ASP A 72 10.21 -16.39 17.24
C ASP A 72 11.36 -16.35 18.26
#